data_AF-A0A8J7MJV8-F1
#
_entry.id   AF-A0A8J7MJV8-F1
#
_cell.length_a   1.000
_cell.length_b   1.000
_cell.length_c   1.000
_cell.angle_alpha   90.00
_cell.angle_beta   90.00
_cell.angle_gamma   90.00
#
_symmetry.space_group_name_H-M   'P 1'
#
loop_
_entity.id
_entity.type
_entity.pdbx_description
1 polymer ?
#
loop_
_entity_poly.entity_id
_entity_poly.type
_entity_poly.pdbx_seq_one_letter_code
_entity_poly.pdbx_strand_id
1 'polypeptide(L)'
;MIDFGTISNVVGVLLISLGCFMLTALPFSWYFSSGDALAILSAAGLTILVGGLSWLYKFKTKENVGKREGYLIVVIGWLFMSLFSMFPYLFSGVFSTFSEALFESVSGLTTTGASVLNDIEAVPKGILFWRSLTQWIGG
;
A
#
# COMPACT_ATOMS: atom_id res chain seq x y z
N MET A 1 -27.49 8.84 9.35
CA MET A 1 -27.25 7.95 8.19
C MET A 1 -25.77 8.00 7.88
N ILE A 2 -25.11 6.87 7.64
CA ILE A 2 -23.66 6.80 7.45
C ILE A 2 -23.29 7.53 6.14
N ASP A 3 -22.30 8.42 6.19
CA ASP A 3 -21.78 9.08 5.00
C ASP A 3 -20.61 8.32 4.37
N PHE A 4 -20.92 7.41 3.45
CA PHE A 4 -19.92 6.66 2.69
C PHE A 4 -19.02 7.54 1.82
N GLY A 5 -19.43 8.78 1.50
CA GLY A 5 -18.59 9.71 0.75
C GLY A 5 -17.36 10.14 1.52
N THR A 6 -17.55 10.48 2.80
CA THR A 6 -16.46 10.84 3.71
C THR A 6 -15.47 9.69 3.89
N ILE A 7 -15.97 8.46 4.04
CA ILE A 7 -15.14 7.25 4.15
C ILE A 7 -14.31 7.04 2.87
N SER A 8 -14.95 7.08 1.70
CA SER A 8 -14.30 6.92 0.39
C SER A 8 -13.21 7.98 0.14
N ASN A 9 -13.46 9.22 0.57
CA ASN A 9 -12.52 10.31 0.40
C ASN A 9 -11.24 10.08 1.22
N VAL A 10 -11.37 9.73 2.50
CA VAL A 10 -10.23 9.46 3.38
C VAL A 10 -9.45 8.24 2.92
N VAL A 11 -10.13 7.14 2.56
CA VAL A 11 -9.48 5.93 2.01
C VAL A 11 -8.74 6.26 0.71
N GLY A 12 -9.32 7.12 -0.14
CA GLY A 12 -8.66 7.59 -1.36
C GLY A 12 -7.35 8.33 -1.08
N VAL A 13 -7.34 9.24 -0.10
CA VAL A 13 -6.12 9.96 0.33
C VAL A 13 -5.07 9.00 0.91
N LEU A 14 -5.49 8.00 1.70
CA LEU A 14 -4.58 6.97 2.22
C LEU A 14 -3.91 6.18 1.08
N LEU A 15 -4.68 5.77 0.07
CA LEU A 15 -4.13 5.05 -1.08
C LEU A 15 -3.20 5.92 -1.94
N ILE A 16 -3.55 7.19 -2.19
CA ILE A 16 -2.66 8.13 -2.89
C ILE A 16 -1.33 8.25 -2.13
N SER A 17 -1.41 8.44 -0.81
CA SER A 17 -0.23 8.53 0.06
C SER A 17 0.62 7.25 0.00
N LEU A 18 -0.02 6.08 0.08
CA LEU A 18 0.64 4.78 -0.02
C LEU A 18 1.36 4.61 -1.37
N GLY A 19 0.72 4.97 -2.48
CA GLY A 19 1.33 4.91 -3.80
C GLY A 19 2.49 5.90 -3.95
N CYS A 20 2.41 7.09 -3.36
CA CYS A 20 3.55 8.01 -3.29
C CYS A 20 4.72 7.41 -2.48
N PHE A 21 4.44 6.72 -1.37
CA PHE A 21 5.47 6.00 -0.62
C PHE A 21 6.12 4.89 -1.45
N MET A 22 5.37 4.15 -2.27
CA MET A 22 5.95 3.14 -3.16
C MET A 22 7.01 3.76 -4.10
N LEU A 23 6.77 4.97 -4.62
CA LEU A 23 7.72 5.65 -5.50
C LEU A 23 9.07 5.95 -4.82
N THR A 24 9.10 6.05 -3.49
CA THR A 24 10.35 6.25 -2.73
C THR A 24 11.29 5.04 -2.79
N ALA A 25 10.81 3.87 -3.23
CA ALA A 25 11.62 2.69 -3.50
C ALA A 25 12.38 2.73 -4.84
N LEU A 26 11.99 3.62 -5.77
CA LEU A 26 12.62 3.71 -7.11
C LEU A 26 14.11 4.07 -7.08
N PRO A 27 14.58 5.03 -6.26
CA PRO A 27 16.01 5.34 -6.17
C PRO A 27 16.86 4.12 -5.83
N PHE A 28 16.37 3.22 -4.96
CA PHE A 28 17.06 1.99 -4.59
C PHE A 28 17.07 0.99 -5.75
N SER A 29 15.95 0.85 -6.45
CA SER A 29 15.87 0.00 -7.65
C SER A 29 16.89 0.42 -8.72
N TRP A 30 17.00 1.72 -9.00
CA TRP A 30 17.93 2.24 -10.00
C TRP A 30 19.38 2.20 -9.54
N TYR A 31 19.66 2.60 -8.30
CA TYR A 31 21.02 2.60 -7.77
C TYR A 31 21.64 1.19 -7.77
N PHE A 32 20.85 0.18 -7.40
CA PHE A 32 21.30 -1.22 -7.37
C PHE A 32 21.02 -2.00 -8.66
N SER A 33 20.43 -1.38 -9.69
CA SER A 33 20.05 -2.03 -10.95
C SER A 33 19.25 -3.33 -10.76
N SER A 34 18.32 -3.37 -9.79
CA SER A 34 17.67 -4.60 -9.34
C SER A 34 16.47 -5.06 -10.18
N GLY A 35 16.10 -4.35 -11.24
CA GLY A 35 15.10 -4.77 -12.24
C GLY A 35 13.63 -4.64 -11.81
N ASP A 36 13.36 -4.13 -10.61
CA ASP A 36 12.03 -3.99 -9.99
C ASP A 36 11.37 -2.62 -10.21
N ALA A 37 12.03 -1.69 -10.93
CA ALA A 37 11.52 -0.33 -11.12
C ALA A 37 10.14 -0.30 -11.81
N LEU A 38 9.93 -1.15 -12.81
CA LEU A 38 8.64 -1.22 -13.52
C LEU A 38 7.53 -1.74 -12.60
N ALA A 39 7.82 -2.73 -11.77
CA ALA A 39 6.88 -3.28 -10.79
C ALA A 39 6.48 -2.22 -9.74
N ILE A 40 7.44 -1.44 -9.26
CA ILE A 40 7.19 -0.34 -8.32
C ILE A 40 6.34 0.75 -9.00
N LEU A 41 6.68 1.16 -10.23
CA LEU A 41 5.94 2.17 -10.97
C LEU A 41 4.50 1.74 -11.28
N SER A 42 4.29 0.50 -11.71
CA SER A 42 2.95 -0.01 -12.01
C SER A 42 2.10 -0.17 -10.75
N ALA A 43 2.70 -0.63 -9.64
CA ALA A 43 2.03 -0.72 -8.34
C ALA A 43 1.64 0.67 -7.81
N ALA A 44 2.57 1.62 -7.84
CA ALA A 44 2.32 3.00 -7.42
C ALA A 44 1.24 3.65 -8.29
N GLY A 45 1.35 3.53 -9.62
CA GLY A 45 0.38 4.08 -10.57
C GLY A 45 -1.02 3.51 -10.38
N LEU A 46 -1.16 2.19 -10.21
CA LEU A 46 -2.44 1.55 -9.91
C LEU A 46 -3.02 2.06 -8.58
N THR A 47 -2.20 2.12 -7.54
CA THR A 47 -2.63 2.53 -6.20
C THR A 47 -3.08 3.98 -6.17
N ILE A 48 -2.31 4.89 -6.80
CA ILE A 48 -2.66 6.31 -6.93
C ILE A 48 -3.92 6.48 -7.78
N LEU A 49 -4.06 5.72 -8.88
CA LEU A 49 -5.24 5.80 -9.74
C LEU A 49 -6.51 5.38 -8.99
N VAL A 50 -6.49 4.25 -8.28
CA VAL A 50 -7.64 3.81 -7.49
C VAL A 50 -7.92 4.77 -6.34
N GLY A 51 -6.89 5.23 -5.64
CA GLY A 51 -7.01 6.24 -4.58
C GLY A 51 -7.62 7.55 -5.09
N GLY A 52 -7.16 8.02 -6.25
CA GLY A 52 -7.68 9.22 -6.93
C GLY A 52 -9.14 9.08 -7.32
N LEU A 53 -9.54 7.95 -7.92
CA LEU A 53 -10.94 7.68 -8.24
C LEU A 53 -11.82 7.64 -6.98
N SER A 54 -11.35 6.99 -5.92
CA SER A 54 -12.04 6.92 -4.62
C SER A 54 -12.20 8.30 -3.98
N TRP A 55 -11.20 9.15 -4.11
CA TRP A 55 -11.20 10.52 -3.60
C TRP A 55 -12.15 11.43 -4.37
N LEU A 56 -12.16 11.33 -5.70
CA LEU A 56 -13.02 12.13 -6.59
C LEU A 56 -14.51 11.77 -6.49
N TYR A 57 -14.85 10.55 -6.08
CA TYR A 57 -16.24 10.07 -5.98
C TYR A 57 -17.15 11.01 -5.17
N LYS A 58 -16.63 11.66 -4.12
CA LYS A 58 -17.31 12.78 -3.42
C LYS A 58 -16.29 13.77 -2.86
N PHE A 59 -15.71 14.60 -3.71
CA PHE A 59 -14.75 15.65 -3.30
C PHE A 59 -15.31 16.67 -2.28
N LYS A 60 -16.65 16.85 -2.21
CA LYS A 60 -17.30 17.71 -1.22
C LYS A 60 -17.91 16.87 -0.09
N THR A 61 -17.10 16.54 0.91
CA THR A 61 -17.56 15.86 2.13
C THR A 61 -17.93 16.88 3.20
N LYS A 62 -18.73 16.46 4.19
CA LYS A 62 -18.98 17.28 5.38
C LYS A 62 -17.69 17.36 6.19
N GLU A 63 -17.38 18.53 6.75
CA GLU A 63 -16.15 18.74 7.54
C GLU A 63 -16.06 17.87 8.80
N ASN A 64 -17.20 17.36 9.30
CA ASN A 64 -17.24 16.57 10.53
C ASN A 64 -17.37 15.07 10.25
N VAL A 65 -16.28 14.34 10.49
CA VAL A 65 -16.27 12.87 10.55
C VAL A 65 -16.97 12.41 11.83
N GLY A 66 -18.11 11.74 11.70
CA GLY A 66 -18.81 11.15 12.84
C GLY A 66 -18.06 9.93 13.41
N LYS A 67 -18.40 9.53 14.64
CA LYS A 67 -17.74 8.39 15.31
C LYS A 67 -17.88 7.07 14.53
N ARG A 68 -19.05 6.84 13.91
CA ARG A 68 -19.32 5.62 13.12
C ARG A 68 -18.48 5.58 11.85
N GLU A 69 -18.39 6.72 11.16
CA GLU A 69 -17.53 6.91 9.99
C GLU A 69 -16.06 6.72 10.37
N GLY A 70 -15.63 7.26 11.50
CA GLY A 70 -14.27 7.08 12.02
C GLY A 70 -13.89 5.61 12.21
N TYR A 71 -14.74 4.81 12.85
CA TYR A 71 -14.48 3.37 13.00
C TYR A 71 -14.39 2.64 11.65
N LEU A 72 -15.26 2.98 10.71
CA LEU A 72 -15.23 2.39 9.36
C LEU A 72 -13.98 2.82 8.58
N ILE A 73 -13.56 4.08 8.69
CA ILE A 73 -12.33 4.59 8.06
C ILE A 73 -11.12 3.80 8.53
N VAL A 74 -11.01 3.49 9.83
CA VAL A 74 -9.87 2.71 10.35
C VAL A 74 -9.88 1.31 9.77
N VAL A 75 -10.99 0.58 9.87
CA VAL A 75 -11.07 -0.82 9.40
C VAL A 75 -10.86 -0.91 7.89
N ILE A 76 -11.55 -0.09 7.12
CA ILE A 76 -11.47 -0.10 5.65
C ILE A 76 -10.11 0.43 5.21
N GLY A 77 -9.57 1.46 5.87
CA GLY A 77 -8.25 2.02 5.59
C GLY A 77 -7.16 0.95 5.70
N TRP A 78 -7.08 0.24 6.83
CA TRP A 78 -6.11 -0.84 7.01
C TRP A 78 -6.29 -1.99 6.03
N LEU A 79 -7.55 -2.37 5.75
CA LEU A 79 -7.84 -3.42 4.77
C LEU A 79 -7.32 -3.06 3.38
N PHE A 80 -7.63 -1.85 2.89
CA PHE A 80 -7.23 -1.40 1.56
C PHE A 80 -5.74 -1.09 1.50
N MET A 81 -5.15 -0.47 2.52
CA MET A 81 -3.69 -0.27 2.54
C MET A 81 -2.94 -1.60 2.47
N SER A 82 -3.38 -2.61 3.24
CA SER A 82 -2.77 -3.94 3.21
C SER A 82 -2.94 -4.64 1.86
N LEU A 83 -4.12 -4.53 1.26
CA LEU A 83 -4.39 -5.09 -0.05
C LEU A 83 -3.53 -4.44 -1.15
N PHE A 84 -3.40 -3.12 -1.15
CA PHE A 84 -2.65 -2.42 -2.20
C PHE A 84 -1.13 -2.48 -2.00
N SER A 85 -0.66 -2.53 -0.75
CA SER A 85 0.76 -2.68 -0.42
C SER A 85 1.36 -4.01 -0.90
N MET A 86 0.54 -4.99 -1.28
CA MET A 86 1.03 -6.25 -1.84
C MET A 86 1.52 -6.12 -3.31
N PHE A 87 1.06 -5.11 -4.05
CA PHE A 87 1.29 -5.03 -5.50
C PHE A 87 2.76 -4.93 -5.92
N PRO A 88 3.65 -4.18 -5.21
CA PRO A 88 5.08 -4.22 -5.51
C PRO A 88 5.66 -5.64 -5.45
N TYR A 89 5.21 -6.47 -4.51
CA TYR A 89 5.68 -7.86 -4.41
C TYR A 89 5.13 -8.76 -5.52
N LEU A 90 3.84 -8.63 -5.85
CA LEU A 90 3.23 -9.42 -6.92
C LEU A 90 3.80 -9.06 -8.30
N PHE A 91 3.92 -7.77 -8.59
CA PHE A 91 4.37 -7.30 -9.90
C PHE A 91 5.88 -7.51 -10.12
N SER A 92 6.67 -7.55 -9.05
CA SER A 92 8.10 -7.90 -9.14
C SER A 92 8.35 -9.40 -9.27
N GLY A 93 7.34 -10.23 -9.04
CA GLY A 93 7.46 -11.69 -9.07
C GLY A 93 8.20 -12.28 -7.87
N VAL A 94 8.40 -11.50 -6.80
CA VAL A 94 9.03 -11.98 -5.56
C VAL A 94 8.18 -13.06 -4.89
N PHE A 95 6.86 -12.95 -4.99
CA PHE A 95 5.93 -14.00 -4.57
C PHE A 95 5.16 -14.55 -5.76
N SER A 96 4.96 -15.88 -5.74
CA SER A 96 4.24 -16.59 -6.80
C SER A 96 2.72 -16.57 -6.57
N THR A 97 2.28 -16.38 -5.32
CA THR A 97 0.88 -16.44 -4.96
C THR A 97 0.36 -15.14 -4.33
N PHE A 98 -0.92 -14.87 -4.55
CA PHE A 98 -1.64 -13.76 -3.93
C PHE A 98 -1.56 -13.81 -2.40
N SER A 99 -1.72 -15.00 -1.82
CA SER A 99 -1.72 -15.20 -0.37
C SER A 99 -0.38 -14.84 0.28
N GLU A 100 0.74 -15.18 -0.35
CA GLU A 100 2.08 -14.84 0.16
C GLU A 100 2.30 -13.32 0.13
N ALA A 101 1.99 -12.67 -0.98
CA ALA A 101 2.15 -11.22 -1.09
C ALA A 101 1.24 -10.45 -0.14
N LEU A 102 -0.01 -10.89 0.02
CA LEU A 102 -0.93 -10.30 0.97
C LEU A 102 -0.45 -10.52 2.42
N PHE A 103 0.02 -11.72 2.74
CA PHE A 103 0.57 -12.04 4.06
C PHE A 103 1.76 -11.13 4.39
N GLU A 104 2.73 -11.00 3.49
CA GLU A 104 3.90 -10.15 3.69
C GLU A 104 3.51 -8.67 3.88
N SER A 105 2.55 -8.20 3.08
CA SER A 105 2.02 -6.84 3.16
C SER A 105 1.35 -6.57 4.51
N VAL A 106 0.45 -7.45 4.95
CA VAL A 106 -0.24 -7.35 6.24
C VAL A 106 0.78 -7.39 7.37
N SER A 107 1.68 -8.37 7.36
CA SER A 107 2.70 -8.54 8.40
C SER A 107 3.61 -7.31 8.55
N GLY A 108 4.03 -6.72 7.43
CA GLY A 108 4.80 -5.48 7.42
C GLY A 108 4.01 -4.32 8.01
N LEU A 109 2.82 -4.05 7.47
CA LEU A 109 1.99 -2.91 7.88
C LEU A 109 1.47 -2.99 9.32
N THR A 110 1.23 -4.19 9.84
CA THR A 110 0.82 -4.37 11.24
C THR A 110 2.00 -4.56 12.18
N THR A 111 3.23 -4.35 11.69
CA THR A 111 4.49 -4.50 12.43
C THR A 111 4.66 -5.87 13.12
N THR A 112 4.00 -6.90 12.59
CA THR A 112 4.10 -8.27 13.07
C THR A 112 5.50 -8.83 12.82
N GLY A 113 6.12 -8.47 11.70
CA GLY A 113 7.48 -8.89 11.36
C GLY A 113 7.65 -10.38 11.02
N ALA A 114 6.55 -11.12 10.85
CA ALA A 114 6.57 -12.47 10.28
C ALA A 114 6.79 -12.40 8.76
N SER A 115 7.46 -13.39 8.17
CA SER A 115 7.75 -13.40 6.73
C SER A 115 7.59 -14.79 6.14
N VAL A 116 7.11 -14.82 4.89
CA VAL A 116 7.08 -16.03 4.05
C VAL A 116 8.23 -16.04 3.03
N LEU A 117 9.09 -15.01 3.04
CA LEU A 117 10.33 -14.99 2.28
C LEU A 117 11.35 -15.97 2.87
N ASN A 118 11.83 -16.88 2.03
CA ASN A 118 12.86 -17.86 2.41
C ASN A 118 14.28 -17.33 2.22
N ASP A 119 14.52 -16.59 1.12
CA ASP A 119 15.82 -16.01 0.80
C ASP A 119 15.68 -14.50 0.61
N ILE A 120 16.18 -13.76 1.59
CA ILE A 120 16.10 -12.30 1.63
C ILE A 120 17.16 -11.62 0.76
N GLU A 121 18.27 -12.31 0.49
CA GLU A 121 19.41 -11.75 -0.25
C GLU A 121 19.11 -11.69 -1.75
N ALA A 122 18.31 -12.66 -2.23
CA ALA A 122 17.81 -12.74 -3.60
C ALA A 122 16.76 -11.67 -3.96
N VAL A 123 16.18 -10.97 -2.99
CA VAL A 123 15.11 -9.99 -3.25
C VAL A 123 15.67 -8.70 -3.86
N PRO A 124 15.02 -8.15 -4.91
CA PRO A 124 15.36 -6.85 -5.48
C PRO A 124 15.43 -5.74 -4.43
N LYS A 125 16.40 -4.82 -4.56
CA LYS A 125 16.71 -3.84 -3.51
C LYS A 125 15.62 -2.78 -3.32
N GLY A 126 14.87 -2.43 -4.36
CA GLY A 126 13.70 -1.56 -4.23
C GLY A 126 12.56 -2.25 -3.45
N ILE A 127 12.30 -3.53 -3.74
CA ILE A 127 11.30 -4.32 -2.99
C ILE A 127 11.72 -4.55 -1.53
N LEU A 128 13.01 -4.79 -1.27
CA LEU A 128 13.52 -4.86 0.11
C LEU A 128 13.29 -3.56 0.87
N PHE A 129 13.56 -2.42 0.23
CA PHE A 129 13.28 -1.12 0.81
C PHE A 129 11.78 -0.93 1.07
N TRP A 130 10.92 -1.30 0.12
CA TRP A 130 9.47 -1.26 0.31
C TRP A 130 9.03 -2.07 1.53
N ARG A 131 9.59 -3.27 1.73
CA ARG A 131 9.29 -4.11 2.89
C ARG A 131 9.68 -3.46 4.22
N SER A 132 10.83 -2.80 4.29
CA SER A 132 11.21 -2.04 5.50
C SER A 132 10.32 -0.81 5.69
N LEU A 133 9.93 -0.16 4.59
CA LEU A 133 9.08 1.03 4.64
C LEU A 133 7.66 0.71 5.12
N THR A 134 7.08 -0.44 4.75
CA THR A 134 5.75 -0.83 5.24
C THR A 134 5.72 -1.05 6.75
N GLN A 135 6.81 -1.56 7.35
CA GLN A 135 6.96 -1.62 8.80
C GLN A 135 7.02 -0.23 9.43
N TRP A 136 7.81 0.68 8.85
CA TRP A 136 7.90 2.06 9.34
C TRP A 136 6.58 2.83 9.21
N ILE A 137 5.81 2.60 8.13
CA ILE A 137 4.46 3.16 7.97
C ILE A 137 3.50 2.60 9.03
N GLY A 138 3.69 1.32 9.40
CA GLY A 138 2.86 0.61 10.38
C GLY A 138 3.04 1.05 11.82
N GLY A 139 4.27 1.36 12.25
CA GLY A 139 4.58 1.78 13.62
C GLY A 139 6.05 1.73 13.99
#